data_AF-A0A180FHE5-F1
#
_entry.id   AF-A0A180FHE5-F1
#
_cell.length_a   1.000
_cell.length_b   1.000
_cell.length_c   1.000
_cell.angle_alpha   90.00
_cell.angle_beta   90.00
_cell.angle_gamma   90.00
#
_symmetry.space_group_name_H-M   'P 1'
#
loop_
_entity.id
_entity.type
_entity.pdbx_description
1 polymer ?
#
loop_
_entity_poly.entity_id
_entity_poly.type
_entity_poly.pdbx_seq_one_letter_code
_entity_poly.pdbx_strand_id
1 'polypeptide(L)'
;MESEEKKYLLLQSNYSVAYTEKNCFKNNFEYKENEEDTRSPKEIAESLKQKIYNDFLRKHYKNIAVLTATGTSLDNGEKSGKTRDGLWQCCKTEIDNILKGMQPCNLKLKEIINKKDIESLLSYIILYEKIKDDNSIMSLREELEHKIAEACNLELDKKAPHKDFLNKITARKHSDSRIQLFTTNYDTLFEQAANKAGFVIIDGFSFTQPREFAGKWFDLDIVNMEKTRIKQEESFVEKVFHLCKLHGSLNLTRCNKKNKIIQQDNPVNPLIIYPASDKYESSYEQPYFEMMSRFQQALRKEETLLIVIGFGFQDKHIQNVIIEAVEQNPSFQLLIVYFDNSGGINTKYIEPFFKNEETKEVKRGVNIIFDTFRDFTKNIPIIKPTLILKKEQMMKPFNHNYFLGYVNEITPQYIKIHFPTSSLLARFHHEGVAYTGGNVGNFIVVEGDEYGFLSRIIELNLPDSERKAINEKAIEHDESDFHPSGKAELLLIFNVFEPDKIQKTVSKYPSIGAKVYSCSDEQIRQYVEKFGRKENESDNVYASIGKLTSNDAELQCFIECFIWKALCCCWNNRWR
;
A
#
# COMPACT_ATOMS: atom_id res chain seq x y z
N MET A 1 -25.41 4.70 41.55
CA MET A 1 -25.23 5.00 40.12
C MET A 1 -24.11 4.12 39.64
N GLU A 2 -24.44 2.98 39.03
CA GLU A 2 -23.45 2.18 38.32
C GLU A 2 -22.82 3.09 37.26
N SER A 3 -21.50 3.27 37.32
CA SER A 3 -20.78 3.97 36.27
C SER A 3 -20.91 3.12 35.01
N GLU A 4 -21.73 3.55 34.05
CA GLU A 4 -21.80 2.90 32.73
C GLU A 4 -20.38 2.80 32.16
N GLU A 5 -19.93 1.56 31.93
CA GLU A 5 -18.57 1.28 31.46
C GLU A 5 -18.39 1.83 30.03
N LYS A 6 -17.38 2.68 29.85
CA LYS A 6 -17.07 3.31 28.55
C LYS A 6 -16.49 2.26 27.59
N LYS A 7 -17.14 2.09 26.44
CA LYS A 7 -16.65 1.25 25.34
C LYS A 7 -15.82 2.08 24.39
N TYR A 8 -14.53 1.84 24.34
CA TYR A 8 -13.62 2.55 23.44
C TYR A 8 -13.66 1.93 22.04
N LEU A 9 -13.67 2.78 21.01
CA LEU A 9 -13.58 2.37 19.60
C LEU A 9 -12.22 2.69 18.98
N LEU A 10 -11.58 3.77 19.44
CA LEU A 10 -10.32 4.28 18.90
C LEU A 10 -9.50 4.95 19.99
N LEU A 11 -8.19 4.68 20.00
CA LEU A 11 -7.19 5.34 20.81
C LEU A 11 -5.99 5.77 19.95
N GLN A 12 -5.61 7.03 20.06
CA GLN A 12 -4.43 7.65 19.45
C GLN A 12 -3.80 8.59 20.49
N SER A 13 -2.56 9.04 20.24
CA SER A 13 -1.80 9.82 21.23
C SER A 13 -2.54 11.05 21.78
N ASN A 14 -3.31 11.76 20.96
CA ASN A 14 -4.08 12.95 21.39
C ASN A 14 -5.57 12.86 21.00
N TYR A 15 -6.04 11.66 20.65
CA TYR A 15 -7.40 11.47 20.15
C TYR A 15 -7.97 10.15 20.64
N SER A 16 -9.14 10.17 21.27
CA SER A 16 -9.86 8.96 21.65
C SER A 16 -11.35 9.08 21.35
N VAL A 17 -11.95 7.96 20.98
CA VAL A 17 -13.39 7.85 20.75
C VAL A 17 -13.92 6.70 21.59
N ALA A 18 -14.91 6.99 22.41
CA ALA A 18 -15.62 6.01 23.23
C ALA A 18 -17.12 6.31 23.25
N TYR A 19 -17.93 5.35 23.66
CA TYR A 19 -19.36 5.55 23.86
C TYR A 19 -19.85 4.75 25.07
N THR A 20 -20.94 5.21 25.67
CA THR A 20 -21.78 4.42 26.58
C THR A 20 -23.14 4.21 25.92
N GLU A 21 -24.09 3.56 26.60
CA GLU A 21 -25.44 3.42 26.08
C GLU A 21 -26.12 4.77 25.83
N LYS A 22 -25.72 5.81 26.59
CA LYS A 22 -26.33 7.14 26.55
C LYS A 22 -25.55 8.19 25.77
N ASN A 23 -24.22 8.19 25.87
CA ASN A 23 -23.40 9.32 25.39
C ASN A 23 -22.21 8.85 24.54
N CYS A 24 -21.85 9.66 23.54
CA CYS A 24 -20.60 9.54 22.79
C CYS A 24 -19.54 10.44 23.42
N PHE A 25 -18.29 9.98 23.46
CA PHE A 25 -17.17 10.70 24.04
C PHE A 25 -16.05 10.85 23.01
N LYS A 26 -15.55 12.08 22.88
CA LYS A 26 -14.34 12.42 22.14
C LYS A 26 -13.32 13.00 23.12
N ASN A 27 -12.14 12.39 23.22
CA ASN A 27 -11.09 12.78 24.16
C ASN A 27 -11.57 12.79 25.63
N ASN A 28 -12.40 11.81 26.00
CA ASN A 28 -13.09 11.69 27.28
C ASN A 28 -14.13 12.78 27.60
N PHE A 29 -14.38 13.75 26.71
CA PHE A 29 -15.45 14.75 26.82
C PHE A 29 -16.68 14.30 26.04
N GLU A 30 -17.88 14.57 26.56
CA GLU A 30 -19.12 14.28 25.85
C GLU A 30 -19.16 15.03 24.52
N TYR A 31 -19.52 14.33 23.45
CA TYR A 31 -19.53 14.85 22.08
C TYR A 31 -20.89 14.63 21.44
N LYS A 32 -21.44 15.71 20.87
CA LYS A 32 -22.63 15.70 20.00
C LYS A 32 -22.26 16.45 18.72
N GLU A 33 -22.53 15.86 17.55
CA GLU A 33 -22.18 16.48 16.27
C GLU A 33 -23.06 17.72 16.02
N ASN A 34 -24.36 17.66 16.34
CA ASN A 34 -25.33 18.77 16.37
C ASN A 34 -26.39 18.52 17.48
N GLU A 35 -27.08 19.56 17.98
CA GLU A 35 -28.17 19.40 18.97
C GLU A 35 -29.40 18.64 18.43
N GLU A 36 -29.56 18.58 17.11
CA GLU A 36 -30.65 17.88 16.40
C GLU A 36 -30.26 16.47 15.89
N ASP A 37 -29.07 15.97 16.23
CA ASP A 37 -28.60 14.67 15.76
C ASP A 37 -29.38 13.52 16.44
N THR A 38 -30.17 12.79 15.65
CA THR A 38 -31.03 11.68 16.13
C THR A 38 -30.32 10.32 16.15
N ARG A 39 -29.06 10.26 15.69
CA ARG A 39 -28.28 9.01 15.68
C ARG A 39 -27.93 8.56 17.08
N SER A 40 -27.82 7.24 17.25
CA SER A 40 -27.38 6.65 18.50
C SER A 40 -25.92 7.05 18.82
N PRO A 41 -25.52 7.11 20.10
CA PRO A 41 -24.14 7.37 20.51
C PRO A 41 -23.11 6.47 19.83
N LYS A 42 -23.49 5.21 19.58
CA LYS A 42 -22.67 4.23 18.87
C LYS A 42 -22.45 4.62 17.40
N GLU A 43 -23.49 5.03 16.68
CA GLU A 43 -23.39 5.45 15.27
C GLU A 43 -22.55 6.72 15.11
N ILE A 44 -22.65 7.66 16.05
CA ILE A 44 -21.80 8.86 16.08
C ILE A 44 -20.33 8.45 16.28
N ALA A 45 -20.07 7.57 17.24
CA ALA A 45 -18.72 7.07 17.51
C ALA A 45 -18.13 6.29 16.31
N GLU A 46 -18.94 5.48 15.62
CA GLU A 46 -18.57 4.77 14.39
C GLU A 46 -18.27 5.73 13.23
N SER A 47 -19.06 6.80 13.06
CA SER A 47 -18.80 7.87 12.08
C SER A 47 -17.46 8.56 12.33
N LEU A 48 -17.15 8.89 13.58
CA LEU A 48 -15.84 9.45 13.97
C LEU A 48 -14.69 8.48 13.67
N LYS A 49 -14.86 7.18 14.01
CA LYS A 49 -13.90 6.12 13.65
C LYS A 49 -13.67 6.06 12.14
N GLN A 50 -14.73 6.17 11.33
CA GLN A 50 -14.64 6.09 9.87
C GLN A 50 -13.91 7.28 9.23
N LYS A 51 -14.05 8.48 9.78
CA LYS A 51 -13.25 9.65 9.36
C LYS A 51 -11.76 9.36 9.56
N ILE A 52 -11.38 8.79 10.71
CA ILE A 52 -9.99 8.43 11.01
C ILE A 52 -9.45 7.31 10.11
N TYR A 53 -10.25 6.28 9.80
CA TYR A 53 -9.84 5.26 8.81
C TYR A 53 -9.48 5.90 7.46
N ASN A 54 -10.30 6.82 6.97
CA ASN A 54 -10.03 7.53 5.73
C ASN A 54 -8.77 8.39 5.83
N ASP A 55 -8.60 9.14 6.91
CA ASP A 55 -7.47 10.07 7.04
C ASP A 55 -6.13 9.36 7.28
N PHE A 56 -6.15 8.27 8.06
CA PHE A 56 -4.95 7.50 8.40
C PHE A 56 -4.53 6.56 7.26
N LEU A 57 -5.44 5.71 6.76
CA LEU A 57 -5.10 4.69 5.75
C LEU A 57 -4.91 5.27 4.34
N ARG A 58 -5.32 6.51 4.07
CA ARG A 58 -5.02 7.19 2.79
C ARG A 58 -3.65 7.86 2.76
N LYS A 59 -2.96 7.98 3.90
CA LYS A 59 -1.58 8.46 3.90
C LYS A 59 -0.73 7.50 3.09
N HIS A 60 0.22 8.06 2.35
CA HIS A 60 1.20 7.24 1.65
C HIS A 60 2.19 6.69 2.66
N TYR A 61 2.42 5.38 2.60
CA TYR A 61 3.39 4.66 3.42
C TYR A 61 4.27 3.86 2.48
N LYS A 62 5.56 4.14 2.40
CA LYS A 62 6.45 3.43 1.47
C LYS A 62 6.49 1.92 1.76
N ASN A 63 6.52 1.54 3.04
CA ASN A 63 6.54 0.16 3.51
C ASN A 63 5.26 -0.17 4.29
N ILE A 64 4.60 -1.28 3.96
CA ILE A 64 3.46 -1.77 4.74
C ILE A 64 3.69 -3.23 5.10
N ALA A 65 3.74 -3.50 6.40
CA ALA A 65 3.74 -4.82 6.98
C ALA A 65 2.39 -5.09 7.65
N VAL A 66 1.91 -6.32 7.57
CA VAL A 66 0.69 -6.76 8.24
C VAL A 66 1.05 -7.96 9.11
N LEU A 67 0.71 -7.93 10.41
CA LEU A 67 0.81 -9.06 11.30
C LEU A 67 -0.59 -9.57 11.65
N THR A 68 -0.93 -10.79 11.24
CA THR A 68 -2.22 -11.41 11.55
C THR A 68 -2.06 -12.60 12.49
N ALA A 69 -3.05 -12.82 13.34
CA ALA A 69 -3.08 -13.96 14.24
C ALA A 69 -4.50 -14.52 14.37
N THR A 70 -4.79 -15.25 15.45
CA THR A 70 -6.01 -16.05 15.62
C THR A 70 -7.29 -15.29 15.35
N GLY A 71 -7.36 -13.98 15.65
CA GLY A 71 -8.55 -13.17 15.37
C GLY A 71 -8.96 -13.12 13.90
N THR A 72 -8.02 -13.29 12.96
CA THR A 72 -8.35 -13.36 11.52
C THR A 72 -9.01 -14.69 11.14
N SER A 73 -8.58 -15.80 11.74
CA SER A 73 -9.17 -17.12 11.55
C SER A 73 -10.54 -17.24 12.22
N LEU A 74 -10.77 -16.53 13.34
CA LEU A 74 -12.08 -16.45 14.00
C LEU A 74 -13.16 -15.84 13.08
N ASP A 75 -12.78 -14.90 12.21
CA ASP A 75 -13.70 -14.24 11.27
C ASP A 75 -13.93 -15.02 9.96
N ASN A 76 -13.50 -16.28 9.87
CA ASN A 76 -13.69 -17.18 8.72
C ASN A 76 -15.12 -17.77 8.62
N GLY A 77 -16.15 -16.98 8.94
CA GLY A 77 -17.56 -17.36 8.75
C GLY A 77 -17.96 -18.59 9.57
N GLU A 78 -18.64 -19.54 8.93
CA GLU A 78 -19.13 -20.77 9.58
C GLU A 78 -18.00 -21.77 9.90
N LYS A 79 -16.85 -21.61 9.23
CA LYS A 79 -15.63 -22.42 9.41
C LYS A 79 -14.58 -21.66 10.20
N SER A 80 -15.00 -20.96 11.26
CA SER A 80 -14.12 -20.16 12.09
C SER A 80 -13.08 -21.02 12.83
N GLY A 81 -11.93 -20.42 13.07
CA GLY A 81 -10.93 -20.99 13.97
C GLY A 81 -11.43 -21.07 15.41
N LYS A 82 -10.61 -21.62 16.30
CA LYS A 82 -10.93 -21.75 17.72
C LYS A 82 -10.06 -20.81 18.54
N THR A 83 -10.63 -20.25 19.60
CA THR A 83 -9.86 -19.61 20.67
C THR A 83 -9.10 -20.67 21.48
N ARG A 84 -8.19 -20.26 22.38
CA ARG A 84 -7.49 -21.20 23.27
C ARG A 84 -8.45 -22.04 24.12
N ASP A 85 -9.51 -21.42 24.63
CA ASP A 85 -10.58 -22.12 25.36
C ASP A 85 -11.34 -23.10 24.46
N GLY A 86 -11.64 -22.70 23.22
CA GLY A 86 -12.28 -23.57 22.24
C GLY A 86 -11.40 -24.76 21.84
N LEU A 87 -10.08 -24.55 21.77
CA LEU A 87 -9.10 -25.60 21.50
C LEU A 87 -9.00 -26.57 22.68
N TRP A 88 -8.97 -26.07 23.92
CA TRP A 88 -9.01 -26.89 25.13
C TRP A 88 -10.25 -27.79 25.16
N GLN A 89 -11.42 -27.23 24.87
CA GLN A 89 -12.68 -27.99 24.80
C GLN A 89 -12.60 -29.09 23.72
N CYS A 90 -12.02 -28.78 22.56
CA CYS A 90 -11.87 -29.72 21.46
C CYS A 90 -10.93 -30.89 21.77
N CYS A 91 -9.91 -30.66 22.60
CA CYS A 91 -8.90 -31.66 22.95
C CYS A 91 -9.12 -32.29 24.33
N LYS A 92 -10.32 -32.13 24.91
CA LYS A 92 -10.58 -32.51 26.30
C LYS A 92 -10.35 -34.00 26.55
N THR A 93 -10.74 -34.85 25.61
CA THR A 93 -10.59 -36.30 25.71
C THR A 93 -9.12 -36.72 25.78
N GLU A 94 -8.30 -36.14 24.90
CA GLU A 94 -6.86 -36.38 24.81
C GLU A 94 -6.16 -35.85 26.07
N ILE A 95 -6.54 -34.66 26.54
CA ILE A 95 -6.05 -34.08 27.80
C ILE A 95 -6.39 -35.00 28.98
N ASP A 96 -7.63 -35.50 29.08
CA ASP A 96 -8.05 -36.38 30.16
C ASP A 96 -7.27 -37.71 30.16
N ASN A 97 -6.91 -38.24 28.99
CA ASN A 97 -6.07 -39.43 28.86
C ASN A 97 -4.63 -39.20 29.33
N ILE A 98 -4.02 -38.06 28.94
CA ILE A 98 -2.68 -37.65 29.41
C ILE A 98 -2.67 -37.53 30.93
N LEU A 99 -3.70 -36.89 31.51
CA LEU A 99 -3.80 -36.69 32.95
C LEU A 99 -3.91 -38.00 33.75
N LYS A 100 -4.55 -39.04 33.18
CA LYS A 100 -4.57 -40.38 33.78
C LYS A 100 -3.18 -41.02 33.79
N GLY A 101 -2.41 -40.85 32.71
CA GLY A 101 -1.04 -41.36 32.62
C GLY A 101 -0.06 -40.65 33.57
N MET A 102 -0.32 -39.38 33.90
CA MET A 102 0.58 -38.55 34.73
C MET A 102 0.34 -38.63 36.25
N GLN A 103 -0.41 -39.60 36.75
CA GLN A 103 -0.65 -39.70 38.19
C GLN A 103 0.62 -40.11 38.98
N PRO A 104 0.85 -39.54 40.18
CA PRO A 104 -0.01 -38.60 40.91
C PRO A 104 0.12 -37.14 40.44
N CYS A 105 -1.02 -36.44 40.34
CA CYS A 105 -1.10 -35.04 39.94
C CYS A 105 -0.54 -34.09 41.02
N ASN A 106 0.46 -33.28 40.66
CA ASN A 106 0.99 -32.23 41.54
C ASN A 106 0.06 -30.98 41.60
N LEU A 107 0.31 -30.07 42.54
CA LEU A 107 -0.49 -28.83 42.71
C LEU A 107 -0.47 -27.94 41.45
N LYS A 108 0.68 -27.87 40.78
CA LYS A 108 0.88 -27.04 39.57
C LYS A 108 -0.01 -27.51 38.40
N LEU A 109 -0.12 -28.82 38.20
CA LEU A 109 -0.98 -29.40 37.16
C LEU A 109 -2.46 -29.11 37.41
N LYS A 110 -2.89 -29.14 38.68
CA LYS A 110 -4.27 -28.77 39.07
C LYS A 110 -4.58 -27.31 38.74
N GLU A 111 -3.65 -26.39 38.97
CA GLU A 111 -3.81 -24.98 38.60
C GLU A 111 -3.94 -24.77 37.08
N ILE A 112 -3.13 -25.48 36.29
CA ILE A 112 -3.16 -25.41 34.82
C ILE A 112 -4.53 -25.86 34.29
N ILE A 113 -5.04 -26.98 34.81
CA ILE A 113 -6.36 -27.52 34.42
C ILE A 113 -7.47 -26.54 34.77
N ASN A 114 -7.42 -25.93 35.96
CA ASN A 114 -8.43 -24.95 36.38
C ASN A 114 -8.43 -23.70 35.49
N LYS A 115 -7.25 -23.27 35.02
CA LYS A 115 -7.09 -22.14 34.10
C LYS A 115 -7.33 -22.49 32.62
N LYS A 116 -7.45 -23.78 32.27
CA LYS A 116 -7.60 -24.27 30.89
C LYS A 116 -6.49 -23.76 29.95
N ASP A 117 -5.27 -23.67 30.47
CA ASP A 117 -4.15 -23.14 29.71
C ASP A 117 -3.40 -24.25 28.95
N ILE A 118 -3.74 -24.43 27.68
CA ILE A 118 -3.16 -25.48 26.82
C ILE A 118 -1.64 -25.34 26.67
N GLU A 119 -1.10 -24.12 26.73
CA GLU A 119 0.34 -23.89 26.56
C GLU A 119 1.13 -24.28 27.80
N SER A 120 0.63 -23.88 28.97
CA SER A 120 1.19 -24.33 30.24
C SER A 120 1.09 -25.86 30.37
N LEU A 121 0.02 -26.48 29.84
CA LEU A 121 -0.13 -27.93 29.82
C LEU A 121 0.93 -28.61 28.93
N LEU A 122 1.07 -28.20 27.66
CA LEU A 122 2.08 -28.75 26.76
C LEU A 122 3.50 -28.55 27.30
N SER A 123 3.80 -27.37 27.83
CA SER A 123 5.07 -27.08 28.49
C SER A 123 5.36 -28.03 29.66
N TYR A 124 4.33 -28.31 30.46
CA TYR A 124 4.44 -29.25 31.58
C TYR A 124 4.68 -30.69 31.07
N ILE A 125 3.98 -31.10 30.01
CA ILE A 125 4.15 -32.44 29.41
C ILE A 125 5.57 -32.64 28.90
N ILE A 126 6.12 -31.67 28.14
CA ILE A 126 7.49 -31.73 27.61
C ILE A 126 8.52 -31.80 28.75
N LEU A 127 8.32 -31.04 29.82
CA LEU A 127 9.20 -31.11 31.00
C LEU A 127 9.09 -32.47 31.71
N TYR A 128 7.89 -33.03 31.81
CA TYR A 128 7.67 -34.35 32.41
C TYR A 128 8.37 -35.46 31.62
N GLU A 129 8.24 -35.44 30.29
CA GLU A 129 8.91 -36.36 29.37
C GLU A 129 10.43 -36.34 29.58
N LYS A 130 11.05 -35.15 29.59
CA LYS A 130 12.50 -34.98 29.80
C LYS A 130 12.99 -35.51 31.15
N ILE A 131 12.14 -35.56 32.17
CA ILE A 131 12.51 -36.02 33.52
C ILE A 131 12.34 -37.54 33.66
N LYS A 132 11.26 -38.10 33.09
CA LYS A 132 10.87 -39.50 33.32
C LYS A 132 11.27 -40.49 32.22
N ASP A 133 11.67 -40.01 31.04
CA ASP A 133 12.00 -40.85 29.87
C ASP A 133 10.89 -41.88 29.56
N ASP A 134 9.63 -41.41 29.61
CA ASP A 134 8.43 -42.25 29.47
C ASP A 134 7.84 -42.16 28.06
N ASN A 135 8.08 -43.20 27.26
CA ASN A 135 7.58 -43.31 25.88
C ASN A 135 6.05 -43.33 25.77
N SER A 136 5.32 -43.70 26.84
CA SER A 136 3.84 -43.74 26.79
C SER A 136 3.23 -42.34 26.78
N ILE A 137 3.84 -41.40 27.50
CA ILE A 137 3.44 -39.98 27.50
C ILE A 137 3.76 -39.33 26.17
N MET A 138 4.90 -39.69 25.56
CA MET A 138 5.29 -39.19 24.23
C MET A 138 4.22 -39.48 23.17
N SER A 139 3.70 -40.70 23.11
CA SER A 139 2.60 -41.03 22.18
C SER A 139 1.33 -40.22 22.44
N LEU A 140 0.97 -39.98 23.70
CA LEU A 140 -0.22 -39.21 24.05
C LEU A 140 -0.04 -37.70 23.73
N ARG A 141 1.19 -37.17 23.86
CA ARG A 141 1.52 -35.81 23.41
C ARG A 141 1.36 -35.68 21.90
N GLU A 142 1.87 -36.63 21.13
CA GLU A 142 1.73 -36.65 19.67
C GLU A 142 0.26 -36.71 19.23
N GLU A 143 -0.58 -37.48 19.92
CA GLU A 143 -2.04 -37.50 19.69
C GLU A 143 -2.68 -36.13 19.94
N LEU A 144 -2.33 -35.45 21.04
CA LEU A 144 -2.82 -34.10 21.35
C LEU A 144 -2.36 -33.08 20.30
N GLU A 145 -1.09 -33.12 19.90
CA GLU A 145 -0.51 -32.27 18.86
C GLU A 145 -1.21 -32.47 17.52
N HIS A 146 -1.46 -33.72 17.13
CA HIS A 146 -2.23 -34.04 15.93
C HIS A 146 -3.66 -33.48 16.01
N LYS A 147 -4.32 -33.58 17.18
CA LYS A 147 -5.67 -33.04 17.38
C LYS A 147 -5.70 -31.51 17.26
N ILE A 148 -4.67 -30.83 17.77
CA ILE A 148 -4.50 -29.38 17.63
C ILE A 148 -4.32 -29.01 16.16
N ALA A 149 -3.45 -29.73 15.43
CA ALA A 149 -3.21 -29.51 14.01
C ALA A 149 -4.50 -29.70 13.18
N GLU A 150 -5.26 -30.76 13.44
CA GLU A 150 -6.56 -31.04 12.82
C GLU A 150 -7.56 -29.90 13.09
N ALA A 151 -7.64 -29.43 14.34
CA ALA A 151 -8.54 -28.34 14.72
C ALA A 151 -8.19 -26.99 14.05
N CYS A 152 -6.93 -26.82 13.63
CA CYS A 152 -6.46 -25.64 12.91
C CYS A 152 -6.50 -25.81 11.37
N ASN A 153 -6.83 -26.99 10.86
CA ASN A 153 -6.93 -27.23 9.42
C ASN A 153 -8.28 -26.70 8.89
N LEU A 154 -8.29 -25.40 8.56
CA LEU A 154 -9.50 -24.68 8.18
C LEU A 154 -9.63 -24.53 6.67
N GLU A 155 -10.87 -24.62 6.17
CA GLU A 155 -11.20 -24.25 4.80
C GLU A 155 -11.75 -22.83 4.72
N LEU A 156 -11.35 -22.08 3.70
CA LEU A 156 -11.79 -20.71 3.50
C LEU A 156 -13.28 -20.63 3.15
N ASP A 157 -14.04 -20.00 4.04
CA ASP A 157 -15.48 -19.75 3.89
C ASP A 157 -15.77 -18.70 2.80
N LYS A 158 -16.96 -18.78 2.19
CA LYS A 158 -17.38 -17.82 1.14
C LYS A 158 -17.54 -16.40 1.67
N LYS A 159 -17.93 -16.24 2.94
CA LYS A 159 -18.10 -14.96 3.63
C LYS A 159 -16.80 -14.50 4.28
N ALA A 160 -15.68 -15.18 4.11
CA ALA A 160 -14.43 -14.82 4.77
C ALA A 160 -13.85 -13.50 4.23
N PRO A 161 -13.43 -12.55 5.09
CA PRO A 161 -12.93 -11.25 4.66
C PRO A 161 -11.52 -11.29 4.02
N HIS A 162 -10.79 -12.41 4.13
CA HIS A 162 -9.41 -12.57 3.66
C HIS A 162 -9.21 -12.12 2.20
N LYS A 163 -10.11 -12.50 1.29
CA LYS A 163 -10.02 -12.13 -0.13
C LYS A 163 -10.16 -10.61 -0.32
N ASP A 164 -11.16 -10.00 0.31
CA ASP A 164 -11.41 -8.57 0.20
C ASP A 164 -10.29 -7.76 0.85
N PHE A 165 -9.75 -8.27 1.95
CA PHE A 165 -8.59 -7.70 2.61
C PHE A 165 -7.38 -7.66 1.69
N LEU A 166 -7.00 -8.80 1.09
CA LEU A 166 -5.87 -8.88 0.15
C LEU A 166 -6.07 -7.93 -1.03
N ASN A 167 -7.26 -7.89 -1.64
CA ASN A 167 -7.56 -6.98 -2.74
C ASN A 167 -7.40 -5.51 -2.36
N LYS A 168 -7.83 -5.11 -1.16
CA LYS A 168 -7.75 -3.72 -0.71
C LYS A 168 -6.32 -3.32 -0.30
N ILE A 169 -5.63 -4.15 0.47
CA ILE A 169 -4.31 -3.78 1.03
C ILE A 169 -3.19 -3.81 -0.02
N THR A 170 -3.32 -4.65 -1.04
CA THR A 170 -2.34 -4.75 -2.12
C THR A 170 -2.60 -3.79 -3.29
N ALA A 171 -3.73 -3.06 -3.27
CA ALA A 171 -4.05 -2.04 -4.26
C ALA A 171 -3.18 -0.78 -4.06
N ARG A 172 -1.94 -0.86 -4.54
CA ARG A 172 -0.87 0.12 -4.32
C ARG A 172 -0.18 0.48 -5.64
N LYS A 173 0.68 1.51 -5.61
CA LYS A 173 1.49 1.93 -6.75
C LYS A 173 2.52 0.85 -7.09
N HIS A 174 2.91 0.73 -8.36
CA HIS A 174 3.96 -0.22 -8.78
C HIS A 174 5.34 0.11 -8.19
N SER A 175 5.61 1.38 -7.90
CA SER A 175 6.86 1.86 -7.29
C SER A 175 6.92 1.61 -5.77
N ASP A 176 5.80 1.28 -5.14
CA ASP A 176 5.75 1.00 -3.72
C ASP A 176 6.27 -0.41 -3.44
N SER A 177 6.84 -0.61 -2.24
CA SER A 177 7.21 -1.96 -1.82
C SER A 177 5.98 -2.89 -1.73
N ARG A 178 6.19 -4.16 -2.06
CA ARG A 178 5.18 -5.22 -1.89
C ARG A 178 4.71 -5.26 -0.44
N ILE A 179 3.42 -5.59 -0.25
CA ILE A 179 2.89 -5.89 1.08
C ILE A 179 3.64 -7.09 1.65
N GLN A 180 4.07 -6.98 2.91
CA GLN A 180 4.63 -8.10 3.67
C GLN A 180 3.63 -8.56 4.71
N LEU A 181 3.04 -9.73 4.49
CA LEU A 181 2.07 -10.35 5.39
C LEU A 181 2.78 -11.39 6.26
N PHE A 182 2.83 -11.11 7.55
CA PHE A 182 3.32 -12.00 8.59
C PHE A 182 2.12 -12.59 9.33
N THR A 183 2.18 -13.88 9.65
CA THR A 183 1.14 -14.49 10.47
C THR A 183 1.69 -15.53 11.43
N THR A 184 1.06 -15.60 12.59
CA THR A 184 1.29 -16.65 13.60
C THR A 184 0.31 -17.81 13.48
N ASN A 185 -0.62 -17.75 12.52
CA ASN A 185 -1.61 -18.80 12.28
C ASN A 185 -1.01 -19.99 11.54
N TYR A 186 -1.40 -21.19 11.96
CA TYR A 186 -1.03 -22.44 11.30
C TYR A 186 -1.86 -22.75 10.05
N ASP A 187 -3.10 -22.23 10.01
CA ASP A 187 -4.02 -22.43 8.90
C ASP A 187 -3.50 -21.82 7.59
N THR A 188 -4.12 -22.20 6.47
CA THR A 188 -3.75 -21.76 5.13
C THR A 188 -4.77 -20.78 4.53
N LEU A 189 -5.54 -20.05 5.36
CA LEU A 189 -6.66 -19.24 4.88
C LEU A 189 -6.23 -18.10 3.94
N PHE A 190 -5.09 -17.45 4.22
CA PHE A 190 -4.53 -16.44 3.32
C PHE A 190 -4.06 -17.03 1.99
N GLU A 191 -3.45 -18.21 2.00
CA GLU A 191 -3.04 -18.93 0.80
C GLU A 191 -4.24 -19.35 -0.05
N GLN A 192 -5.27 -19.91 0.58
CA GLN A 192 -6.53 -20.25 -0.09
C GLN A 192 -7.22 -19.02 -0.67
N ALA A 193 -7.22 -17.89 0.05
CA ALA A 193 -7.80 -16.63 -0.41
C ALA A 193 -7.01 -16.03 -1.59
N ALA A 194 -5.68 -16.05 -1.50
CA ALA A 194 -4.77 -15.62 -2.54
C ALA A 194 -4.97 -16.42 -3.84
N ASN A 195 -5.00 -17.76 -3.73
CA ASN A 195 -5.26 -18.65 -4.87
C ASN A 195 -6.61 -18.33 -5.52
N LYS A 196 -7.70 -18.25 -4.74
CA LYS A 196 -9.05 -17.88 -5.25
C LYS A 196 -9.14 -16.47 -5.85
N ALA A 197 -8.21 -15.57 -5.54
CA ALA A 197 -8.21 -14.18 -6.02
C ALA A 197 -7.15 -13.90 -7.11
N GLY A 198 -6.37 -14.92 -7.49
CA GLY A 198 -5.34 -14.83 -8.51
C GLY A 198 -4.09 -14.06 -8.05
N PHE A 199 -3.72 -14.19 -6.77
CA PHE A 199 -2.48 -13.64 -6.25
C PHE A 199 -1.33 -14.62 -6.39
N VAL A 200 -0.12 -14.08 -6.58
CA VAL A 200 1.13 -14.84 -6.42
C VAL A 200 1.73 -14.51 -5.05
N ILE A 201 2.16 -15.55 -4.34
CA ILE A 201 2.73 -15.42 -3.00
C ILE A 201 4.24 -15.63 -3.08
N ILE A 202 5.00 -14.70 -2.51
CA ILE A 202 6.43 -14.86 -2.26
C ILE A 202 6.61 -15.28 -0.79
N ASP A 203 6.81 -16.57 -0.57
CA ASP A 203 6.81 -17.22 0.75
C ASP A 203 8.15 -17.87 1.14
N GLY A 204 9.20 -17.64 0.35
CA GLY A 204 10.51 -18.24 0.58
C GLY A 204 10.65 -19.67 0.03
N PHE A 205 9.69 -20.15 -0.74
CA PHE A 205 9.76 -21.44 -1.42
C PHE A 205 9.96 -21.29 -2.93
N SER A 206 10.66 -22.26 -3.54
CA SER A 206 10.85 -22.30 -4.99
C SER A 206 9.54 -22.31 -5.76
N PHE A 207 9.55 -21.78 -6.98
CA PHE A 207 8.42 -21.84 -7.90
C PHE A 207 8.28 -23.19 -8.61
N THR A 208 9.32 -24.03 -8.57
CA THR A 208 9.34 -25.39 -9.13
C THR A 208 8.89 -26.42 -8.11
N GLN A 209 8.29 -27.52 -8.59
CA GLN A 209 7.90 -28.66 -7.76
C GLN A 209 9.05 -29.68 -7.61
N PRO A 210 9.26 -30.26 -6.40
CA PRO A 210 8.64 -29.88 -5.14
C PRO A 210 9.08 -28.49 -4.69
N ARG A 211 8.16 -27.71 -4.11
CA ARG A 211 8.47 -26.37 -3.59
C ARG A 211 9.39 -26.50 -2.37
N GLU A 212 10.67 -26.17 -2.54
CA GLU A 212 11.70 -26.25 -1.50
C GLU A 212 11.98 -24.87 -0.89
N PHE A 213 12.07 -24.82 0.44
CA PHE A 213 12.38 -23.59 1.17
C PHE A 213 13.85 -23.18 1.01
N ALA A 214 14.08 -21.90 0.72
CA ALA A 214 15.38 -21.26 0.84
C ALA A 214 15.20 -19.74 0.94
N GLY A 215 15.93 -19.09 1.87
CA GLY A 215 15.80 -17.65 2.11
C GLY A 215 15.93 -16.77 0.86
N LYS A 216 16.77 -17.19 -0.11
CA LYS A 216 16.95 -16.49 -1.40
C LYS A 216 15.65 -16.27 -2.19
N TRP A 217 14.64 -17.12 -2.00
CA TRP A 217 13.38 -17.01 -2.73
C TRP A 217 12.54 -15.82 -2.26
N PHE A 218 12.79 -15.29 -1.05
CA PHE A 218 12.17 -14.04 -0.61
C PHE A 218 12.71 -12.81 -1.33
N ASP A 219 13.90 -12.90 -1.92
CA ASP A 219 14.57 -11.78 -2.59
C ASP A 219 14.22 -11.70 -4.08
N LEU A 220 13.43 -12.65 -4.60
CA LEU A 220 12.96 -12.64 -5.97
C LEU A 220 11.58 -11.99 -6.08
N ASP A 221 11.37 -11.19 -7.12
CA ASP A 221 10.07 -10.63 -7.50
C ASP A 221 9.76 -10.98 -8.98
N ILE A 222 8.52 -10.73 -9.38
CA ILE A 222 7.97 -11.07 -10.69
C ILE A 222 7.74 -9.79 -11.48
N VAL A 223 8.43 -9.68 -12.60
CA VAL A 223 8.38 -8.55 -13.53
C VAL A 223 7.74 -8.96 -14.87
N ASN A 224 7.00 -8.04 -15.47
CA ASN A 224 6.47 -8.18 -16.81
C ASN A 224 7.49 -7.67 -17.83
N MET A 225 8.20 -8.60 -18.49
CA MET A 225 9.30 -8.26 -19.40
C MET A 225 8.88 -7.43 -20.62
N GLU A 226 7.68 -7.65 -21.17
CA GLU A 226 7.19 -6.88 -22.33
C GLU A 226 7.04 -5.41 -21.98
N LYS A 227 6.47 -5.13 -20.80
CA LYS A 227 6.31 -3.76 -20.31
C LYS A 227 7.63 -3.12 -19.90
N THR A 228 8.55 -3.89 -19.30
CA THR A 228 9.88 -3.40 -18.89
C THR A 228 10.73 -2.97 -20.10
N ARG A 229 10.65 -3.70 -21.22
CA ARG A 229 11.38 -3.35 -22.47
C ARG A 229 10.94 -2.03 -23.09
N ILE A 230 9.67 -1.66 -22.92
CA ILE A 230 9.09 -0.44 -23.50
C ILE A 230 9.36 0.79 -22.62
N LYS A 231 9.43 0.64 -21.29
CA LYS A 231 9.45 1.76 -20.33
C LYS A 231 10.79 2.02 -19.64
N GLN A 232 11.82 1.19 -19.81
CA GLN A 232 13.08 1.26 -19.03
C GLN A 232 12.86 1.35 -17.50
N GLU A 233 11.69 0.93 -17.01
CA GLU A 233 11.32 0.86 -15.60
C GLU A 233 10.89 -0.58 -15.29
N GLU A 234 11.19 -1.06 -14.07
CA GLU A 234 10.79 -2.38 -13.60
C GLU A 234 9.25 -2.49 -13.55
N SER A 235 8.66 -3.21 -14.51
CA SER A 235 7.21 -3.41 -14.54
C SER A 235 6.80 -4.57 -13.63
N PHE A 236 6.72 -4.32 -12.33
CA PHE A 236 6.27 -5.31 -11.36
C PHE A 236 4.83 -5.78 -11.61
N VAL A 237 4.62 -7.10 -11.59
CA VAL A 237 3.30 -7.72 -11.78
C VAL A 237 2.38 -7.38 -10.61
N GLU A 238 1.12 -7.03 -10.87
CA GLU A 238 0.13 -6.76 -9.81
C GLU A 238 -0.26 -8.03 -9.03
N LYS A 239 -0.94 -7.87 -7.89
CA LYS A 239 -1.40 -8.99 -7.05
C LYS A 239 -0.28 -9.95 -6.61
N VAL A 240 0.86 -9.39 -6.24
CA VAL A 240 1.97 -10.13 -5.62
C VAL A 240 2.21 -9.57 -4.22
N PHE A 241 2.37 -10.44 -3.22
CA PHE A 241 2.71 -10.06 -1.85
C PHE A 241 3.60 -11.11 -1.20
N HIS A 242 4.32 -10.72 -0.15
CA HIS A 242 5.14 -11.64 0.64
C HIS A 242 4.32 -12.25 1.77
N LEU A 243 4.49 -13.55 2.02
CA LEU A 243 3.87 -14.26 3.13
C LEU A 243 4.94 -14.91 4.02
N CYS A 244 4.90 -14.65 5.32
CA CYS A 244 5.80 -15.23 6.31
C CYS A 244 4.99 -15.88 7.45
N LYS A 245 5.17 -17.19 7.64
CA LYS A 245 4.49 -18.02 8.65
C LYS A 245 5.38 -18.16 9.90
N LEU A 246 5.34 -17.19 10.80
CA LEU A 246 6.28 -17.06 11.93
C LEU A 246 6.33 -18.29 12.85
N HIS A 247 5.24 -19.02 12.98
CA HIS A 247 5.17 -20.27 13.76
C HIS A 247 4.95 -21.51 12.90
N GLY A 248 5.24 -21.41 11.60
CA GLY A 248 5.00 -22.50 10.66
C GLY A 248 3.58 -22.57 10.13
N SER A 249 3.32 -23.63 9.37
CA SER A 249 2.08 -23.83 8.67
C SER A 249 1.79 -25.31 8.49
N LEU A 250 0.50 -25.65 8.42
CA LEU A 250 0.02 -27.03 8.28
C LEU A 250 0.44 -27.68 6.95
N ASN A 251 0.84 -26.90 5.95
CA ASN A 251 1.29 -27.39 4.65
C ASN A 251 2.83 -27.47 4.52
N LEU A 252 3.58 -27.34 5.61
CA LEU A 252 5.05 -27.44 5.59
C LEU A 252 5.48 -28.76 6.21
N THR A 253 6.47 -29.42 5.62
CA THR A 253 7.04 -30.65 6.20
C THR A 253 8.53 -30.79 5.92
N ARG A 254 9.23 -31.57 6.74
CA ARG A 254 10.64 -31.87 6.57
C ARG A 254 10.79 -33.19 5.81
N CYS A 255 11.44 -33.14 4.65
CA CYS A 255 11.70 -34.34 3.86
C CYS A 255 12.83 -35.17 4.49
N ASN A 256 12.48 -36.35 5.01
CA ASN A 256 13.40 -37.27 5.73
C ASN A 256 14.67 -37.64 4.95
N LYS A 257 14.64 -37.63 3.61
CA LYS A 257 15.79 -38.06 2.79
C LYS A 257 16.87 -36.98 2.57
N LYS A 258 16.50 -35.69 2.64
CA LYS A 258 17.40 -34.58 2.27
C LYS A 258 17.51 -33.49 3.34
N ASN A 259 16.84 -33.65 4.48
CA ASN A 259 16.69 -32.61 5.52
C ASN A 259 16.24 -31.25 4.94
N LYS A 260 15.43 -31.28 3.88
CA LYS A 260 14.90 -30.10 3.21
C LYS A 260 13.48 -29.84 3.68
N ILE A 261 13.15 -28.56 3.85
CA ILE A 261 11.78 -28.14 4.15
C ILE A 261 11.06 -27.96 2.82
N ILE A 262 9.92 -28.63 2.67
CA ILE A 262 9.08 -28.58 1.48
C ILE A 262 7.66 -28.20 1.84
N GLN A 263 6.96 -27.59 0.89
CA GLN A 263 5.52 -27.42 0.96
C GLN A 263 4.83 -28.64 0.37
N GLN A 264 3.86 -29.20 1.09
CA GLN A 264 3.08 -30.36 0.69
C GLN A 264 1.63 -30.21 1.19
N ASP A 265 0.68 -30.71 0.42
CA ASP A 265 -0.72 -30.79 0.86
C ASP A 265 -0.88 -31.90 1.90
N ASN A 266 -1.49 -31.57 3.03
CA ASN A 266 -1.81 -32.49 4.13
C ASN A 266 -0.64 -33.42 4.53
N PRO A 267 0.51 -32.86 4.96
CA PRO A 267 1.63 -33.68 5.43
C PRO A 267 1.25 -34.42 6.71
N VAL A 268 1.79 -35.63 6.89
CA VAL A 268 1.59 -36.42 8.11
C VAL A 268 2.15 -35.69 9.34
N ASN A 269 3.34 -35.11 9.19
CA ASN A 269 4.02 -34.35 10.24
C ASN A 269 4.20 -32.90 9.76
N PRO A 270 3.23 -32.00 10.07
CA PRO A 270 3.35 -30.59 9.74
C PRO A 270 4.42 -29.90 10.60
N LEU A 271 5.18 -28.99 10.00
CA LEU A 271 6.16 -28.15 10.68
C LEU A 271 5.49 -26.91 11.27
N ILE A 272 4.98 -27.04 12.50
CA ILE A 272 4.41 -25.94 13.28
C ILE A 272 5.09 -25.83 14.66
N ILE A 273 5.16 -24.62 15.20
CA ILE A 273 5.64 -24.40 16.56
C ILE A 273 4.45 -24.43 17.51
N TYR A 274 4.30 -25.53 18.24
CA TYR A 274 3.23 -25.67 19.22
C TYR A 274 3.35 -24.62 20.34
N PRO A 275 2.22 -24.21 20.96
CA PRO A 275 2.26 -23.28 22.07
C PRO A 275 2.82 -24.00 23.29
N ALA A 276 4.14 -23.99 23.45
CA ALA A 276 4.86 -24.63 24.54
C ALA A 276 6.08 -23.81 24.94
N SER A 277 6.70 -24.12 26.08
CA SER A 277 7.81 -23.33 26.64
C SER A 277 9.08 -23.34 25.76
N ASP A 278 9.26 -24.37 24.96
CA ASP A 278 10.34 -24.53 23.98
C ASP A 278 10.05 -23.84 22.63
N LYS A 279 8.88 -23.21 22.47
CA LYS A 279 8.55 -22.37 21.31
C LYS A 279 9.63 -21.34 21.02
N TYR A 280 10.22 -20.78 22.07
CA TYR A 280 11.30 -19.79 21.93
C TYR A 280 12.53 -20.42 21.26
N GLU A 281 12.96 -21.59 21.72
CA GLU A 281 14.09 -22.32 21.13
C GLU A 281 13.78 -22.75 19.70
N SER A 282 12.58 -23.30 19.48
CA SER A 282 12.09 -23.73 18.16
C SER A 282 12.05 -22.58 17.15
N SER A 283 11.81 -21.34 17.59
CA SER A 283 11.78 -20.17 16.70
C SER A 283 13.16 -19.82 16.08
N TYR A 284 14.25 -20.36 16.63
CA TYR A 284 15.60 -20.23 16.07
C TYR A 284 15.95 -21.31 15.04
N GLU A 285 15.05 -22.26 14.77
CA GLU A 285 15.23 -23.22 13.68
C GLU A 285 14.73 -22.69 12.33
N GLN A 286 15.23 -23.28 11.24
CA GLN A 286 14.69 -23.06 9.90
C GLN A 286 13.34 -23.80 9.75
N PRO A 287 12.31 -23.18 9.13
CA PRO A 287 12.34 -21.90 8.38
C PRO A 287 12.00 -20.65 9.23
N TYR A 288 11.65 -20.84 10.50
CA TYR A 288 11.08 -19.81 11.37
C TYR A 288 12.05 -18.66 11.63
N PHE A 289 13.33 -18.98 11.80
CA PHE A 289 14.39 -17.99 12.01
C PHE A 289 14.46 -16.98 10.86
N GLU A 290 14.41 -17.45 9.60
CA GLU A 290 14.41 -16.58 8.42
C GLU A 290 13.16 -15.70 8.40
N MET A 291 11.97 -16.27 8.65
CA MET A 291 10.71 -15.51 8.65
C MET A 291 10.69 -14.44 9.76
N MET A 292 11.23 -14.75 10.94
CA MET A 292 11.36 -13.78 12.04
C MET A 292 12.38 -12.69 11.73
N SER A 293 13.51 -13.05 11.11
CA SER A 293 14.51 -12.09 10.64
C SER A 293 13.90 -11.10 9.64
N ARG A 294 13.10 -11.59 8.69
CA ARG A 294 12.37 -10.75 7.72
C ARG A 294 11.37 -9.82 8.42
N PHE A 295 10.66 -10.30 9.44
CA PHE A 295 9.77 -9.46 10.24
C PHE A 295 10.51 -8.32 10.93
N GLN A 296 11.63 -8.62 11.61
CA GLN A 296 12.47 -7.59 12.25
C GLN A 296 13.00 -6.56 11.23
N GLN A 297 13.48 -7.03 10.08
CA GLN A 297 13.97 -6.16 9.01
C GLN A 297 12.87 -5.25 8.45
N ALA A 298 11.65 -5.77 8.28
CA ALA A 298 10.52 -4.99 7.77
C ALA A 298 10.20 -3.81 8.69
N LEU A 299 10.22 -4.01 10.01
CA LEU A 299 9.85 -2.98 10.99
C LEU A 299 10.93 -1.92 11.21
N ARG A 300 12.19 -2.23 10.88
CA ARG A 300 13.31 -1.28 10.95
C ARG A 300 13.37 -0.31 9.76
N LYS A 301 12.62 -0.55 8.68
CA LYS A 301 12.60 0.35 7.52
C LYS A 301 11.92 1.67 7.85
N GLU A 302 12.38 2.74 7.22
CA GLU A 302 11.73 4.06 7.30
C GLU A 302 10.35 4.05 6.63
N GLU A 303 9.47 4.96 7.06
CA GLU A 303 8.11 5.14 6.51
C GLU A 303 7.30 3.83 6.49
N THR A 304 7.46 3.04 7.57
CA THR A 304 6.80 1.74 7.72
C THR A 304 5.51 1.86 8.53
N LEU A 305 4.43 1.36 7.95
CA LEU A 305 3.19 1.07 8.67
C LEU A 305 3.13 -0.42 8.99
N LEU A 306 3.01 -0.77 10.28
CA LEU A 306 2.63 -2.10 10.73
C LEU A 306 1.15 -2.12 11.10
N ILE A 307 0.37 -3.01 10.46
CA ILE A 307 -1.02 -3.29 10.80
C ILE A 307 -1.09 -4.63 11.53
N VAL A 308 -1.42 -4.61 12.81
CA VAL A 308 -1.58 -5.82 13.64
C VAL A 308 -3.06 -6.16 13.75
N ILE A 309 -3.47 -7.36 13.38
CA ILE A 309 -4.88 -7.77 13.35
C ILE A 309 -5.08 -9.06 14.16
N GLY A 310 -5.88 -8.96 15.22
CA GLY A 310 -6.29 -10.13 15.99
C GLY A 310 -5.15 -10.85 16.73
N PHE A 311 -4.06 -10.14 17.02
CA PHE A 311 -2.91 -10.63 17.79
C PHE A 311 -3.02 -10.22 19.26
N GLY A 312 -2.97 -11.20 20.15
CA GLY A 312 -3.15 -11.00 21.59
C GLY A 312 -1.92 -10.51 22.35
N PHE A 313 -0.78 -10.26 21.68
CA PHE A 313 0.48 -9.79 22.29
C PHE A 313 1.02 -10.67 23.44
N GLN A 314 0.67 -11.96 23.47
CA GLN A 314 1.20 -12.92 24.46
C GLN A 314 2.61 -13.43 24.09
N ASP A 315 2.93 -13.44 22.79
CA ASP A 315 4.23 -13.84 22.28
C ASP A 315 5.28 -12.75 22.48
N LYS A 316 6.02 -12.84 23.61
CA LYS A 316 7.01 -11.83 24.02
C LYS A 316 8.04 -11.50 22.96
N HIS A 317 8.52 -12.50 22.20
CA HIS A 317 9.54 -12.29 21.18
C HIS A 317 9.02 -11.43 20.01
N ILE A 318 7.78 -11.61 19.56
CA ILE A 318 7.14 -10.76 18.55
C ILE A 318 6.80 -9.39 19.14
N GLN A 319 6.24 -9.37 20.35
CA GLN A 319 5.86 -8.13 21.04
C GLN A 319 7.08 -7.21 21.23
N ASN A 320 8.22 -7.75 21.68
CA ASN A 320 9.44 -6.99 21.90
C ASN A 320 9.95 -6.32 20.62
N VAL A 321 9.90 -7.01 19.48
CA VAL A 321 10.28 -6.44 18.18
C VAL A 321 9.38 -5.26 17.81
N ILE A 322 8.07 -5.38 18.06
CA ILE A 322 7.12 -4.29 17.80
C ILE A 322 7.36 -3.10 18.73
N ILE A 323 7.61 -3.36 20.03
CA ILE A 323 7.94 -2.31 21.01
C ILE A 323 9.22 -1.59 20.58
N GLU A 324 10.28 -2.32 20.23
CA GLU A 324 11.54 -1.74 19.76
C GLU A 324 11.33 -0.85 18.52
N ALA A 325 10.50 -1.29 17.57
CA ALA A 325 10.17 -0.49 16.40
C ALA A 325 9.45 0.83 16.75
N VAL A 326 8.50 0.79 17.69
CA VAL A 326 7.80 1.99 18.18
C VAL A 326 8.74 2.96 18.88
N GLU A 327 9.68 2.45 19.68
CA GLU A 327 10.60 3.30 20.45
C GLU A 327 11.74 3.88 19.60
N GLN A 328 12.27 3.11 18.64
CA GLN A 328 13.51 3.45 17.94
C GLN A 328 13.30 4.09 16.56
N ASN A 329 12.14 3.91 15.92
CA ASN A 329 11.89 4.42 14.57
C ASN A 329 10.83 5.56 14.59
N PRO A 330 11.24 6.84 14.53
CA PRO A 330 10.31 7.98 14.61
C PRO A 330 9.28 8.06 13.48
N SER A 331 9.58 7.43 12.33
CA SER A 331 8.70 7.37 11.15
C SER A 331 7.73 6.19 11.20
N PHE A 332 7.94 5.25 12.11
CA PHE A 332 7.12 4.05 12.25
C PHE A 332 5.71 4.40 12.68
N GLN A 333 4.73 3.77 12.05
CA GLN A 333 3.34 3.84 12.46
C GLN A 333 2.85 2.45 12.79
N LEU A 334 2.19 2.31 13.93
CA LEU A 334 1.57 1.09 14.40
C LEU A 334 0.05 1.26 14.42
N LEU A 335 -0.65 0.36 13.76
CA LEU A 335 -2.10 0.25 13.80
C LEU A 335 -2.48 -1.12 14.38
N ILE A 336 -3.07 -1.14 15.57
CA ILE A 336 -3.54 -2.35 16.24
C ILE A 336 -5.06 -2.44 16.06
N VAL A 337 -5.52 -3.45 15.33
CA VAL A 337 -6.92 -3.86 15.27
C VAL A 337 -7.14 -4.92 16.35
N TYR A 338 -7.56 -4.44 17.51
CA TYR A 338 -7.75 -5.25 18.70
C TYR A 338 -9.15 -5.86 18.69
N PHE A 339 -9.19 -7.20 18.68
CA PHE A 339 -10.43 -7.94 18.74
C PHE A 339 -10.92 -7.99 20.19
N ASP A 340 -12.03 -7.31 20.49
CA ASP A 340 -12.69 -7.40 21.78
C ASP A 340 -14.21 -7.59 21.61
N ASN A 341 -14.71 -8.74 22.04
CA ASN A 341 -16.14 -9.05 22.09
C ASN A 341 -16.81 -8.62 23.41
N SER A 342 -16.03 -8.30 24.44
CA SER A 342 -16.52 -8.02 25.80
C SER A 342 -16.81 -6.54 26.06
N GLY A 343 -16.27 -5.64 25.23
CA GLY A 343 -16.49 -4.19 25.30
C GLY A 343 -15.62 -3.48 26.35
N GLY A 344 -14.79 -4.22 27.10
CA GLY A 344 -13.83 -3.69 28.06
C GLY A 344 -12.39 -3.88 27.56
N ILE A 345 -11.56 -2.83 27.65
CA ILE A 345 -10.16 -2.93 27.25
C ILE A 345 -9.38 -3.74 28.29
N ASN A 346 -9.03 -4.98 27.97
CA ASN A 346 -7.98 -5.69 28.69
C ASN A 346 -6.61 -5.16 28.24
N THR A 347 -6.07 -4.20 28.99
CA THR A 347 -4.80 -3.51 28.69
C THR A 347 -3.57 -4.35 28.99
N LYS A 348 -3.67 -5.47 29.70
CA LYS A 348 -2.52 -6.21 30.24
C LYS A 348 -1.42 -6.53 29.23
N TYR A 349 -1.78 -6.87 28.00
CA TYR A 349 -0.81 -7.25 26.96
C TYR A 349 -0.45 -6.11 25.99
N ILE A 350 -1.15 -4.97 26.09
CA ILE A 350 -0.92 -3.79 25.26
C ILE A 350 -0.42 -2.59 26.07
N GLU A 351 -0.26 -2.74 27.38
CA GLU A 351 0.31 -1.76 28.32
C GLU A 351 1.58 -1.10 27.78
N PRO A 352 2.55 -1.81 27.15
CA PRO A 352 3.77 -1.17 26.65
C PRO A 352 3.54 -0.11 25.57
N PHE A 353 2.37 -0.07 24.95
CA PHE A 353 2.01 0.92 23.93
C PHE A 353 1.29 2.14 24.50
N PHE A 354 1.00 2.16 25.80
CA PHE A 354 0.45 3.32 26.50
C PHE A 354 1.56 4.22 27.01
N LYS A 355 1.31 5.53 26.95
CA LYS A 355 2.07 6.55 27.67
C LYS A 355 1.50 6.74 29.07
N ASN A 356 0.17 6.71 29.19
CA ASN A 356 -0.55 6.69 30.46
C ASN A 356 -1.79 5.78 30.33
N GLU A 357 -1.81 4.70 31.11
CA GLU A 357 -2.85 3.68 31.06
C GLU A 357 -4.18 4.16 31.66
N GLU A 358 -4.13 5.01 32.69
CA GLU A 358 -5.31 5.53 33.39
C GLU A 358 -6.09 6.48 32.48
N THR A 359 -5.38 7.36 31.75
CA THR A 359 -5.99 8.30 30.82
C THR A 359 -6.25 7.69 29.43
N LYS A 360 -5.83 6.44 29.20
CA LYS A 360 -5.85 5.74 27.91
C LYS A 360 -5.11 6.48 26.80
N GLU A 361 -4.06 7.21 27.17
CA GLU A 361 -3.16 7.92 26.24
C GLU A 361 -2.12 6.93 25.68
N VAL A 362 -2.12 6.72 24.36
CA VAL A 362 -1.16 5.84 23.68
C VAL A 362 0.09 6.58 23.20
N LYS A 363 1.17 5.85 22.96
CA LYS A 363 2.44 6.41 22.46
C LYS A 363 2.26 7.03 21.06
N ARG A 364 3.17 7.94 20.71
CA ARG A 364 3.19 8.58 19.39
C ARG A 364 3.34 7.51 18.30
N GLY A 365 2.60 7.65 17.20
CA GLY A 365 2.62 6.70 16.08
C GLY A 365 1.84 5.41 16.35
N VAL A 366 1.34 5.18 17.57
CA VAL A 366 0.45 4.06 17.89
C VAL A 366 -1.01 4.48 17.74
N ASN A 367 -1.77 3.62 17.06
CA ASN A 367 -3.21 3.75 16.85
C ASN A 367 -3.84 2.41 17.21
N ILE A 368 -4.80 2.40 18.12
CA ILE A 368 -5.52 1.19 18.53
C ILE A 368 -6.98 1.35 18.14
N ILE A 369 -7.50 0.41 17.37
CA ILE A 369 -8.89 0.36 16.94
C ILE A 369 -9.50 -0.94 17.45
N PHE A 370 -10.67 -0.83 18.07
CA PHE A 370 -11.44 -1.97 18.52
C PHE A 370 -12.41 -2.36 17.41
N ASP A 371 -12.06 -3.42 16.68
CA ASP A 371 -12.81 -3.88 15.51
C ASP A 371 -12.58 -5.38 15.27
N THR A 372 -13.55 -6.01 14.61
CA THR A 372 -13.35 -7.36 14.06
C THR A 372 -12.49 -7.29 12.80
N PHE A 373 -11.84 -8.38 12.40
CA PHE A 373 -11.11 -8.42 11.11
C PHE A 373 -12.07 -8.17 9.93
N ARG A 374 -13.30 -8.69 10.04
CA ARG A 374 -14.38 -8.45 9.08
C ARG A 374 -14.72 -6.98 8.93
N ASP A 375 -14.98 -6.30 10.03
CA ASP A 375 -15.43 -4.90 10.00
C ASP A 375 -14.28 -3.95 9.68
N PHE A 376 -13.07 -4.23 10.18
CA PHE A 376 -11.85 -3.56 9.72
C PHE A 376 -11.70 -3.67 8.19
N THR A 377 -11.81 -4.87 7.64
CA THR A 377 -11.69 -5.10 6.19
C THR A 377 -12.73 -4.33 5.40
N LYS A 378 -13.98 -4.23 5.88
CA LYS A 378 -15.01 -3.38 5.23
C LYS A 378 -14.63 -1.91 5.26
N ASN A 379 -14.10 -1.44 6.38
CA ASN A 379 -13.79 -0.03 6.63
C ASN A 379 -12.49 0.46 5.96
N ILE A 380 -11.58 -0.45 5.55
CA ILE A 380 -10.41 -0.08 4.73
C ILE A 380 -10.88 0.64 3.46
N PRO A 381 -10.39 1.87 3.18
CA PRO A 381 -10.80 2.63 2.01
C PRO A 381 -10.35 1.90 0.74
N ILE A 382 -11.24 1.81 -0.25
CA ILE A 382 -10.88 1.29 -1.56
C ILE A 382 -10.04 2.34 -2.27
N ILE A 383 -8.73 2.14 -2.29
CA ILE A 383 -7.83 2.92 -3.13
C ILE A 383 -7.97 2.35 -4.54
N LYS A 384 -8.90 2.88 -5.35
CA LYS A 384 -8.99 2.45 -6.76
C LYS A 384 -7.67 2.82 -7.45
N PRO A 385 -7.00 1.91 -8.16
CA PRO A 385 -5.85 2.26 -9.01
C PRO A 385 -6.22 3.34 -10.03
N THR A 386 -7.48 3.36 -10.49
CA THR A 386 -8.04 4.40 -11.36
C THR A 386 -8.11 5.79 -10.70
N LEU A 387 -8.19 5.87 -9.37
CA LEU A 387 -8.12 7.13 -8.63
C LEU A 387 -6.67 7.54 -8.36
N ILE A 388 -5.73 6.59 -8.30
CA ILE A 388 -4.30 6.89 -8.33
C ILE A 388 -3.95 7.51 -9.69
N LEU A 389 -4.43 6.94 -10.80
CA LEU A 389 -4.29 7.52 -12.15
C LEU A 389 -4.96 8.91 -12.26
N LYS A 390 -6.13 9.14 -11.64
CA LYS A 390 -6.78 10.46 -11.65
C LYS A 390 -6.13 11.50 -10.71
N LYS A 391 -5.53 11.09 -9.59
CA LYS A 391 -4.74 11.99 -8.72
C LYS A 391 -3.32 12.22 -9.24
N GLU A 392 -2.81 11.33 -10.08
CA GLU A 392 -1.55 11.48 -10.81
C GLU A 392 -1.67 12.34 -12.08
N GLN A 393 -2.87 12.81 -12.42
CA GLN A 393 -3.01 14.07 -13.16
C GLN A 393 -2.73 15.28 -12.25
N MET A 394 -1.64 15.25 -11.47
CA MET A 394 -0.86 16.49 -11.38
C MET A 394 -0.25 16.62 -12.77
N MET A 395 -0.62 17.68 -13.50
CA MET A 395 -0.05 17.96 -14.81
C MET A 395 1.48 17.86 -14.68
N LYS A 396 2.10 16.86 -15.32
CA LYS A 396 3.55 16.72 -15.40
C LYS A 396 3.99 17.40 -16.69
N PRO A 397 4.32 18.70 -16.67
CA PRO A 397 4.70 19.46 -17.87
C PRO A 397 5.95 18.91 -18.54
N PHE A 398 6.84 18.28 -17.76
CA PHE A 398 8.09 17.72 -18.23
C PHE A 398 8.09 16.21 -17.99
N ASN A 399 8.11 15.44 -19.08
CA ASN A 399 8.22 14.00 -19.02
C ASN A 399 9.22 13.56 -20.09
N HIS A 400 10.21 12.77 -19.69
CA HIS A 400 11.25 12.30 -20.59
C HIS A 400 10.70 11.50 -21.79
N ASN A 401 9.56 10.84 -21.62
CA ASN A 401 8.87 10.11 -22.70
C ASN A 401 8.37 11.02 -23.83
N TYR A 402 8.29 12.34 -23.61
CA TYR A 402 7.85 13.34 -24.58
C TYR A 402 9.00 14.24 -25.05
N PHE A 403 10.26 13.86 -24.80
CA PHE A 403 11.41 14.67 -25.14
C PHE A 403 11.55 14.88 -26.66
N LEU A 404 11.86 16.10 -27.07
CA LEU A 404 12.02 16.50 -28.47
C LEU A 404 13.43 17.04 -28.78
N GLY A 405 14.04 17.80 -27.87
CA GLY A 405 15.32 18.43 -28.15
C GLY A 405 15.80 19.43 -27.10
N TYR A 406 16.79 20.24 -27.48
CA TYR A 406 17.44 21.22 -26.59
C TYR A 406 17.37 22.63 -27.16
N VAL A 407 17.19 23.62 -26.29
CA VAL A 407 17.31 25.04 -26.66
C VAL A 407 18.77 25.38 -26.92
N ASN A 408 19.09 25.93 -28.08
CA ASN A 408 20.45 26.33 -28.44
C ASN A 408 20.63 27.84 -28.65
N GLU A 409 19.54 28.59 -28.85
CA GLU A 409 19.56 30.05 -29.00
C GLU A 409 18.30 30.64 -28.36
N ILE A 410 18.42 31.80 -27.73
CA ILE A 410 17.31 32.50 -27.09
C ILE A 410 17.32 33.95 -27.53
N THR A 411 16.19 34.42 -28.02
CA THR A 411 15.94 35.83 -28.36
C THR A 411 14.66 36.32 -27.67
N PRO A 412 14.42 37.63 -27.58
CA PRO A 412 13.17 38.16 -27.05
C PRO A 412 11.91 37.74 -27.81
N GLN A 413 12.06 37.28 -29.07
CA GLN A 413 10.93 36.95 -29.95
C GLN A 413 10.73 35.44 -30.11
N TYR A 414 11.82 34.66 -30.09
CA TYR A 414 11.78 33.22 -30.29
C TYR A 414 12.96 32.52 -29.62
N ILE A 415 12.80 31.22 -29.39
CA ILE A 415 13.89 30.30 -29.05
C ILE A 415 14.20 29.42 -30.25
N LYS A 416 15.46 29.01 -30.38
CA LYS A 416 15.88 28.02 -31.37
C LYS A 416 16.16 26.70 -30.66
N ILE A 417 15.70 25.63 -31.29
CA ILE A 417 15.68 24.28 -30.75
C ILE A 417 16.46 23.39 -31.70
N HIS A 418 17.36 22.58 -31.14
CA HIS A 418 18.05 21.52 -31.85
C HIS A 418 17.38 20.18 -31.55
N PHE A 419 16.97 19.48 -32.60
CA PHE A 419 16.39 18.15 -32.52
C PHE A 419 17.50 17.14 -32.84
N PRO A 420 17.86 16.24 -31.91
CA PRO A 420 18.94 15.27 -32.12
C PRO A 420 18.68 14.28 -33.25
N THR A 421 17.42 14.05 -33.61
CA THR A 421 17.04 13.10 -34.67
C THR A 421 15.73 13.54 -35.31
N SER A 422 15.60 13.34 -36.62
CA SER A 422 14.39 13.71 -37.39
C SER A 422 13.15 12.89 -36.98
N SER A 423 13.33 11.68 -36.44
CA SER A 423 12.25 10.79 -35.97
C SER A 423 11.41 11.43 -34.86
N LEU A 424 11.99 12.34 -34.07
CA LEU A 424 11.30 13.11 -33.03
C LEU A 424 10.31 14.14 -33.59
N LEU A 425 10.35 14.41 -34.90
CA LEU A 425 9.39 15.29 -35.58
C LEU A 425 8.07 14.57 -35.90
N ALA A 426 8.06 13.24 -35.96
CA ALA A 426 6.88 12.44 -36.27
C ALA A 426 5.87 12.42 -35.11
N ARG A 427 4.59 12.15 -35.42
CA ARG A 427 3.57 11.89 -34.38
C ARG A 427 3.85 10.54 -33.73
N PHE A 428 3.68 10.46 -32.43
CA PHE A 428 3.87 9.23 -31.65
C PHE A 428 2.73 9.02 -30.66
N HIS A 429 2.55 7.79 -30.17
CA HIS A 429 1.49 7.45 -29.23
C HIS A 429 2.10 7.01 -27.89
N HIS A 430 1.56 7.53 -26.78
CA HIS A 430 1.94 7.14 -25.43
C HIS A 430 0.67 6.96 -24.59
N GLU A 431 0.52 5.79 -23.95
CA GLU A 431 -0.64 5.44 -23.12
C GLU A 431 -2.01 5.63 -23.80
N GLY A 432 -2.07 5.43 -25.12
CA GLY A 432 -3.29 5.57 -25.92
C GLY A 432 -3.62 7.01 -26.33
N VAL A 433 -2.79 7.99 -25.95
CA VAL A 433 -2.89 9.40 -26.34
C VAL A 433 -1.90 9.69 -27.47
N ALA A 434 -2.35 10.38 -28.50
CA ALA A 434 -1.50 10.82 -29.60
C ALA A 434 -0.79 12.13 -29.22
N TYR A 435 0.53 12.13 -29.37
CA TYR A 435 1.37 13.31 -29.19
C TYR A 435 1.82 13.85 -30.53
N THR A 436 1.86 15.17 -30.62
CA THR A 436 2.36 15.87 -31.79
C THR A 436 3.87 16.06 -31.65
N GLY A 437 4.66 15.58 -32.62
CA GLY A 437 6.12 15.71 -32.60
C GLY A 437 6.60 17.15 -32.81
N GLY A 438 7.87 17.36 -33.11
CA GLY A 438 8.45 18.68 -33.32
C GLY A 438 8.04 19.43 -34.61
N ASN A 439 6.91 19.14 -35.26
CA ASN A 439 6.48 19.79 -36.52
C ASN A 439 6.01 21.26 -36.35
N VAL A 440 6.04 22.03 -37.45
CA VAL A 440 5.57 23.43 -37.47
C VAL A 440 4.10 23.50 -37.08
N GLY A 441 3.76 24.44 -36.20
CA GLY A 441 2.42 24.64 -35.67
C GLY A 441 2.14 23.89 -34.36
N ASN A 442 2.99 22.93 -33.98
CA ASN A 442 2.80 22.18 -32.75
C ASN A 442 3.22 22.97 -31.51
N PHE A 443 2.53 22.69 -30.40
CA PHE A 443 2.85 23.26 -29.10
C PHE A 443 3.84 22.37 -28.37
N ILE A 444 4.78 23.01 -27.70
CA ILE A 444 5.84 22.37 -26.94
C ILE A 444 5.99 23.06 -25.60
N VAL A 445 6.56 22.33 -24.65
CA VAL A 445 6.86 22.83 -23.31
C VAL A 445 8.37 22.82 -23.10
N VAL A 446 8.90 23.93 -22.61
CA VAL A 446 10.33 24.14 -22.37
C VAL A 446 10.58 24.19 -20.88
N GLU A 447 11.55 23.41 -20.43
CA GLU A 447 11.96 23.32 -19.03
C GLU A 447 12.79 24.54 -18.60
N GLY A 448 12.56 24.98 -17.37
CA GLY A 448 13.33 26.02 -16.71
C GLY A 448 13.31 25.80 -15.20
N ASP A 449 14.22 26.47 -14.48
CA ASP A 449 14.50 26.14 -13.08
C ASP A 449 13.32 26.42 -12.13
N GLU A 450 12.72 27.61 -12.25
CA GLU A 450 11.55 28.02 -11.46
C GLU A 450 10.26 28.06 -12.29
N TYR A 451 10.41 28.23 -13.61
CA TYR A 451 9.31 28.45 -14.54
C TYR A 451 9.45 27.58 -15.78
N GLY A 452 8.32 27.03 -16.23
CA GLY A 452 8.20 26.39 -17.53
C GLY A 452 7.57 27.31 -18.56
N PHE A 453 7.82 27.04 -19.83
CA PHE A 453 7.36 27.88 -20.93
C PHE A 453 6.57 27.05 -21.94
N LEU A 454 5.34 27.47 -22.24
CA LEU A 454 4.61 26.93 -23.38
C LEU A 454 4.99 27.74 -24.62
N SER A 455 5.43 27.04 -25.67
CA SER A 455 5.87 27.65 -26.92
C SER A 455 5.21 26.96 -28.11
N ARG A 456 5.21 27.62 -29.27
CA ARG A 456 4.72 27.05 -30.53
C ARG A 456 5.82 27.10 -31.58
N ILE A 457 6.05 25.98 -32.25
CA ILE A 457 7.04 25.89 -33.32
C ILE A 457 6.52 26.66 -34.54
N ILE A 458 7.29 27.62 -35.02
CA ILE A 458 6.94 28.51 -36.14
C ILE A 458 7.74 28.21 -37.40
N GLU A 459 8.93 27.63 -37.26
CA GLU A 459 9.83 27.33 -38.37
C GLU A 459 10.58 26.03 -38.06
N LEU A 460 10.79 25.19 -39.07
CA LEU A 460 11.72 24.06 -39.04
C LEU A 460 12.64 24.13 -40.24
N ASN A 461 13.90 23.81 -40.01
CA ASN A 461 14.90 23.78 -41.05
C ASN A 461 15.96 22.72 -40.77
N LEU A 462 16.55 22.19 -41.83
CA LEU A 462 17.77 21.38 -41.73
C LEU A 462 19.00 22.28 -41.93
N PRO A 463 20.15 21.97 -41.29
CA PRO A 463 21.42 22.63 -41.59
C PRO A 463 21.79 22.52 -43.08
N ASP A 464 22.42 23.55 -43.66
CA ASP A 464 22.72 23.58 -45.09
C ASP A 464 23.69 22.47 -45.54
N SER A 465 24.51 21.94 -44.64
CA SER A 465 25.36 20.75 -44.86
C SER A 465 24.54 19.48 -45.07
N GLU A 466 23.43 19.34 -44.35
CA GLU A 466 22.55 18.16 -44.37
C GLU A 466 21.51 18.24 -45.50
N ARG A 467 21.07 19.45 -45.88
CA ARG A 467 20.14 19.66 -47.01
C ARG A 467 20.64 19.10 -48.33
N LYS A 468 21.96 19.13 -48.55
CA LYS A 468 22.60 18.61 -49.77
C LYS A 468 22.65 17.07 -49.82
N ALA A 469 22.42 16.40 -48.70
CA ALA A 469 22.44 14.94 -48.58
C ALA A 469 21.05 14.28 -48.69
N ILE A 470 19.99 15.06 -48.92
CA ILE A 470 18.63 14.55 -49.05
C ILE A 470 18.50 13.73 -50.34
N ASN A 471 18.33 12.42 -50.20
CA ASN A 471 18.01 11.49 -51.29
C ASN A 471 16.88 10.55 -50.84
N GLU A 472 16.15 9.95 -51.78
CA GLU A 472 14.96 9.12 -51.52
C GLU A 472 15.24 7.94 -50.56
N LYS A 473 16.45 7.35 -50.66
CA LYS A 473 16.89 6.26 -49.77
C LYS A 473 17.24 6.70 -48.35
N ALA A 474 17.66 7.95 -48.13
CA ALA A 474 17.97 8.50 -46.81
C ALA A 474 16.71 8.93 -46.03
N ILE A 475 15.56 9.02 -46.71
CA ILE A 475 14.27 9.41 -46.12
C ILE A 475 13.48 8.17 -45.66
N GLU A 476 13.64 7.02 -46.32
CA GLU A 476 12.90 5.78 -46.01
C GLU A 476 13.48 4.94 -44.87
N HIS A 477 14.70 5.21 -44.43
CA HIS A 477 15.29 4.52 -43.27
C HIS A 477 14.86 5.22 -41.96
N ASP A 478 14.28 4.44 -41.02
CA ASP A 478 13.87 4.88 -39.67
C ASP A 478 15.01 5.45 -38.81
N GLU A 479 16.27 5.29 -39.23
CA GLU A 479 17.49 5.81 -38.62
C GLU A 479 18.11 6.94 -39.46
N SER A 480 17.34 7.98 -39.79
CA SER A 480 17.93 9.12 -40.50
C SER A 480 18.74 10.01 -39.54
N ASP A 481 20.05 10.08 -39.75
CA ASP A 481 21.05 10.91 -39.03
C ASP A 481 20.90 12.43 -39.29
N PHE A 482 19.68 12.90 -39.53
CA PHE A 482 19.41 14.32 -39.74
C PHE A 482 19.12 15.00 -38.40
N HIS A 483 19.73 16.16 -38.19
CA HIS A 483 19.62 16.93 -36.95
C HIS A 483 18.94 18.27 -37.20
N PRO A 484 17.60 18.29 -37.35
CA PRO A 484 16.87 19.50 -37.67
C PRO A 484 16.98 20.55 -36.56
N SER A 485 16.80 21.81 -36.94
CA SER A 485 16.60 22.90 -36.00
C SER A 485 15.26 23.61 -36.24
N GLY A 486 14.63 24.05 -35.17
CA GLY A 486 13.36 24.78 -35.24
C GLY A 486 13.42 26.09 -34.50
N LYS A 487 12.57 27.04 -34.89
CA LYS A 487 12.28 28.24 -34.08
C LYS A 487 10.92 28.07 -33.43
N ALA A 488 10.81 28.44 -32.16
CA ALA A 488 9.57 28.44 -31.42
C ALA A 488 9.30 29.80 -30.76
N GLU A 489 8.06 30.25 -30.87
CA GLU A 489 7.53 31.47 -30.26
C GLU A 489 7.08 31.16 -28.82
N LEU A 490 7.55 31.93 -27.84
CA LEU A 490 7.15 31.81 -26.42
C LEU A 490 5.76 32.41 -26.22
N LEU A 491 4.82 31.66 -25.66
CA LEU A 491 3.42 32.07 -25.54
C LEU A 491 3.01 32.42 -24.11
N LEU A 492 3.38 31.58 -23.14
CA LEU A 492 3.05 31.79 -21.72
C LEU A 492 4.07 31.10 -20.80
N ILE A 493 4.05 31.51 -19.53
CA ILE A 493 4.92 31.01 -18.48
C ILE A 493 4.05 30.38 -17.39
N PHE A 494 4.49 29.28 -16.81
CA PHE A 494 3.85 28.63 -15.66
C PHE A 494 4.87 28.27 -14.58
N ASN A 495 4.43 28.16 -13.33
CA ASN A 495 5.29 27.75 -12.22
C ASN A 495 5.54 26.24 -12.26
N VAL A 496 6.80 25.79 -12.16
CA VAL A 496 7.13 24.35 -12.21
C VAL A 496 6.57 23.56 -11.02
N PHE A 497 6.55 24.16 -9.83
CA PHE A 497 6.04 23.56 -8.60
C PHE A 497 4.51 23.58 -8.52
N GLU A 498 3.88 24.54 -9.21
CA GLU A 498 2.42 24.66 -9.35
C GLU A 498 2.04 24.89 -10.82
N PRO A 499 2.09 23.86 -11.69
CA PRO A 499 1.93 23.98 -13.15
C PRO A 499 0.62 24.62 -13.61
N ASP A 500 -0.38 24.61 -12.73
CA ASP A 500 -1.69 25.20 -12.93
C ASP A 500 -1.73 26.73 -12.85
N LYS A 501 -0.71 27.36 -12.26
CA LYS A 501 -0.62 28.82 -12.14
C LYS A 501 0.19 29.39 -13.31
N ILE A 502 -0.53 30.09 -14.21
CA ILE A 502 0.05 30.71 -15.39
C ILE A 502 0.21 32.22 -15.24
N GLN A 503 1.22 32.79 -15.89
CA GLN A 503 1.52 34.23 -15.90
C GLN A 503 1.62 34.77 -17.35
N LYS A 504 1.11 35.98 -17.57
CA LYS A 504 1.04 36.63 -18.90
C LYS A 504 2.30 37.38 -19.34
N THR A 505 3.34 37.45 -18.50
CA THR A 505 4.47 38.38 -18.74
C THR A 505 5.70 37.63 -19.25
N VAL A 506 6.11 37.87 -20.49
CA VAL A 506 7.35 37.33 -21.08
C VAL A 506 8.58 38.14 -20.66
N SER A 507 8.73 38.37 -19.35
CA SER A 507 9.94 39.00 -18.77
C SER A 507 11.00 37.99 -18.37
N LYS A 508 10.74 36.69 -18.59
CA LYS A 508 11.65 35.59 -18.28
C LYS A 508 11.85 34.72 -19.52
N TYR A 509 13.02 34.11 -19.61
CA TYR A 509 13.43 33.28 -20.73
C TYR A 509 14.01 31.96 -20.21
N PRO A 510 13.90 30.85 -20.97
CA PRO A 510 14.57 29.60 -20.62
C PRO A 510 16.09 29.75 -20.69
N SER A 511 16.85 28.77 -20.20
CA SER A 511 18.31 28.72 -20.31
C SER A 511 18.76 28.02 -21.60
N ILE A 512 19.97 28.34 -22.08
CA ILE A 512 20.60 27.56 -23.16
C ILE A 512 20.86 26.15 -22.62
N GLY A 513 20.51 25.13 -23.39
CA GLY A 513 20.54 23.73 -22.98
C GLY A 513 19.26 23.23 -22.32
N ALA A 514 18.25 24.09 -22.12
CA ALA A 514 16.94 23.68 -21.62
C ALA A 514 16.32 22.59 -22.50
N LYS A 515 15.71 21.60 -21.87
CA LYS A 515 15.04 20.50 -22.57
C LYS A 515 13.66 20.92 -23.06
N VAL A 516 13.30 20.41 -24.22
CA VAL A 516 12.04 20.67 -24.91
C VAL A 516 11.23 19.38 -24.98
N TYR A 517 9.94 19.48 -24.67
CA TYR A 517 9.02 18.35 -24.61
C TYR A 517 7.77 18.61 -25.47
N SER A 518 7.17 17.56 -26.02
CA SER A 518 5.88 17.61 -26.70
C SER A 518 4.77 17.92 -25.70
N CYS A 519 3.84 18.80 -26.11
CA CYS A 519 2.68 19.17 -25.31
C CYS A 519 1.45 18.34 -25.72
N SER A 520 0.77 17.73 -24.76
CA SER A 520 -0.50 17.03 -25.00
C SER A 520 -1.67 17.98 -25.19
N ASP A 521 -2.71 17.51 -25.88
CA ASP A 521 -3.94 18.26 -26.10
C ASP A 521 -4.64 18.67 -24.78
N GLU A 522 -4.54 17.81 -23.75
CA GLU A 522 -5.10 18.09 -22.42
C GLU A 522 -4.32 19.20 -21.71
N GLN A 523 -2.98 19.22 -21.82
CA GLN A 523 -2.15 20.31 -21.30
C GLN A 523 -2.45 21.64 -22.01
N ILE A 524 -2.56 21.64 -23.34
CA ILE A 524 -2.93 22.84 -24.12
C ILE A 524 -4.28 23.36 -23.62
N ARG A 525 -5.28 22.49 -23.50
CA ARG A 525 -6.61 22.85 -23.03
C ARG A 525 -6.57 23.48 -21.63
N GLN A 526 -5.85 22.90 -20.69
CA GLN A 526 -5.73 23.44 -19.33
C GLN A 526 -5.03 24.80 -19.29
N TYR A 527 -3.94 24.96 -20.05
CA TYR A 527 -3.23 26.24 -20.12
C TYR A 527 -4.08 27.34 -20.77
N VAL A 528 -4.90 26.99 -21.78
CA VAL A 528 -5.81 27.92 -22.46
C VAL A 528 -7.06 28.22 -21.61
N GLU A 529 -7.65 27.24 -20.93
CA GLU A 529 -8.81 27.43 -20.04
C GLU A 529 -8.47 28.35 -18.87
N LYS A 530 -7.27 28.22 -18.31
CA LYS A 530 -6.79 29.05 -17.21
C LYS A 530 -6.28 30.41 -17.69
N PHE A 531 -6.18 30.63 -19.01
CA PHE A 531 -5.64 31.85 -19.59
C PHE A 531 -6.58 33.04 -19.34
N GLY A 532 -6.14 33.93 -18.44
CA GLY A 532 -6.86 35.16 -18.11
C GLY A 532 -7.78 35.09 -16.90
N ARG A 533 -7.67 34.03 -16.07
CA ARG A 533 -8.33 33.95 -14.77
C ARG A 533 -7.71 34.98 -13.80
N LYS A 534 -8.51 35.90 -13.26
CA LYS A 534 -8.13 36.70 -12.08
C LYS A 534 -8.52 35.92 -10.81
N GLU A 535 -7.68 35.95 -9.78
CA GLU A 535 -7.81 35.09 -8.60
C GLU A 535 -9.07 35.36 -7.74
N ASN A 536 -9.87 36.40 -8.02
CA ASN A 536 -10.89 36.93 -7.09
C ASN A 536 -12.36 36.95 -7.58
N GLU A 537 -12.75 36.26 -8.66
CA GLU A 537 -14.17 36.21 -9.08
C GLU A 537 -14.69 34.77 -9.15
N SER A 538 -15.77 34.50 -8.41
CA SER A 538 -16.37 33.18 -8.20
C SER A 538 -17.44 32.79 -9.22
N ASP A 539 -17.79 33.66 -10.17
CA ASP A 539 -18.79 33.37 -11.21
C ASP A 539 -18.17 33.51 -12.61
N ASN A 540 -17.48 32.45 -13.06
CA ASN A 540 -16.92 32.42 -14.40
C ASN A 540 -17.82 31.64 -15.37
N VAL A 541 -18.43 32.36 -16.32
CA VAL A 541 -19.18 31.77 -17.44
C VAL A 541 -18.20 31.43 -18.56
N TYR A 542 -18.19 30.15 -18.97
CA TYR A 542 -17.35 29.65 -20.06
C TYR A 542 -18.15 29.59 -21.37
N ALA A 543 -17.53 29.99 -22.48
CA ALA A 543 -18.09 29.82 -23.82
C ALA A 543 -17.17 28.93 -24.68
N SER A 544 -17.79 28.07 -25.48
CA SER A 544 -17.07 27.32 -26.53
C SER A 544 -16.70 28.27 -27.66
N ILE A 545 -15.41 28.46 -27.89
CA ILE A 545 -14.90 29.39 -28.93
C ILE A 545 -14.82 28.70 -30.29
N GLY A 546 -14.53 27.41 -30.30
CA GLY A 546 -14.23 26.65 -31.51
C GLY A 546 -13.17 25.58 -31.27
N LYS A 547 -12.65 25.04 -32.37
CA LYS A 547 -11.67 23.94 -32.38
C LYS A 547 -10.28 24.42 -32.80
N LEU A 548 -9.24 23.86 -32.20
CA LEU A 548 -7.85 24.08 -32.61
C LEU A 548 -7.61 23.51 -34.01
N THR A 549 -7.04 24.30 -34.92
CA THR A 549 -6.74 23.87 -36.29
C THR A 549 -5.66 22.78 -36.38
N SER A 550 -4.88 22.57 -35.31
CA SER A 550 -3.83 21.55 -35.25
C SER A 550 -4.34 20.13 -34.97
N ASN A 551 -5.47 19.98 -34.25
CA ASN A 551 -5.92 18.69 -33.69
C ASN A 551 -7.44 18.59 -33.44
N ASP A 552 -8.25 19.54 -33.90
CA ASP A 552 -9.71 19.60 -33.68
C ASP A 552 -10.17 19.64 -32.21
N ALA A 553 -9.26 19.91 -31.26
CA ALA A 553 -9.60 19.97 -29.84
C ALA A 553 -10.51 21.18 -29.54
N GLU A 554 -11.62 20.92 -28.83
CA GLU A 554 -12.65 21.91 -28.52
C GLU A 554 -12.21 22.80 -27.34
N LEU A 555 -12.11 24.11 -27.59
CA LEU A 555 -11.62 25.10 -26.63
C LEU A 555 -12.79 25.82 -25.94
N GLN A 556 -12.74 25.86 -24.61
CA GLN A 556 -13.61 26.68 -23.79
C GLN A 556 -12.79 27.79 -23.13
N CYS A 557 -13.26 29.04 -23.20
CA CYS A 557 -12.62 30.14 -22.48
C CYS A 557 -13.62 30.91 -21.61
N PHE A 558 -13.06 31.69 -20.70
CA PHE A 558 -13.78 32.70 -19.95
C PHE A 558 -14.20 33.86 -20.85
N ILE A 559 -15.51 34.17 -20.86
CA ILE A 559 -16.14 35.13 -21.80
C ILE A 559 -15.52 36.53 -21.74
N GLU A 560 -15.12 37.03 -20.56
CA GLU A 560 -14.51 38.37 -20.47
C GLU A 560 -13.12 38.44 -21.11
N CYS A 561 -12.38 37.32 -21.16
CA CYS A 561 -11.09 37.26 -21.84
C CYS A 561 -11.24 37.40 -23.37
N PHE A 562 -12.38 36.96 -23.90
CA PHE A 562 -12.73 37.10 -25.31
C PHE A 562 -13.06 38.56 -25.67
N ILE A 563 -13.80 39.26 -24.80
CA ILE A 563 -14.16 40.67 -24.97
C ILE A 563 -12.91 41.56 -24.95
N TRP A 564 -11.95 41.29 -24.06
CA TRP A 564 -10.71 42.06 -23.96
C TRP A 564 -9.75 41.84 -25.16
N LYS A 565 -9.68 40.62 -25.70
CA LYS A 565 -8.87 40.33 -26.92
C LYS A 565 -9.54 40.85 -28.19
N ALA A 566 -10.87 40.84 -28.28
CA ALA A 566 -11.61 41.47 -29.38
C ALA A 566 -11.48 43.00 -29.35
N LEU A 567 -11.52 43.63 -28.16
CA LEU A 567 -11.26 45.07 -27.98
C LEU A 567 -9.80 45.42 -28.29
N CYS A 568 -8.81 44.62 -27.87
CA CYS A 568 -7.41 44.84 -28.20
C CYS A 568 -7.09 44.59 -29.69
N CYS A 569 -7.71 43.61 -30.35
CA CYS A 569 -7.56 43.40 -31.80
C CYS A 569 -8.21 44.53 -32.62
N CYS A 570 -9.33 45.10 -32.14
CA CYS A 570 -9.91 46.31 -32.74
C CYS A 570 -9.08 47.57 -32.47
N TRP A 571 -8.34 47.64 -31.36
CA TRP A 571 -7.45 48.77 -31.04
C TRP A 571 -6.08 48.70 -31.74
N ASN A 572 -5.54 47.51 -32.01
CA ASN A 572 -4.24 47.36 -32.69
C ASN A 572 -4.29 47.56 -34.22
N ASN A 573 -5.48 47.77 -34.82
CA ASN A 573 -5.63 48.06 -36.26
C ASN A 573 -5.89 49.55 -36.58
N ARG A 574 -5.60 50.48 -35.67
CA ARG A 574 -5.41 51.90 -36.00
C ARG A 574 -4.15 52.40 -35.32
N TRP A 575 -3.08 52.50 -36.12
CA TRP A 575 -1.84 53.30 -36.03
C TRP A 575 -0.63 52.51 -36.56
N ARG A 576 -0.75 51.93 -37.75
CA ARG A 576 -0.02 52.33 -38.97
C ARG A 576 -0.68 51.70 -40.18
#